data_AF-A0AAW6ZMW1-F1
#
_entry.id   AF-A0AAW6ZMW1-F1
#
_cell.length_a   1.000
_cell.length_b   1.000
_cell.length_c   1.000
_cell.angle_alpha   90.00
_cell.angle_beta   90.00
_cell.angle_gamma   90.00
#
_symmetry.space_group_name_H-M   'P 1'
#
loop_
_entity.id
_entity.type
_entity.pdbx_description
1 polymer ?
#
loop_
_entity_poly.entity_id
_entity_poly.type
_entity_poly.pdbx_seq_one_letter_code
_entity_poly.pdbx_strand_id
1 'polypeptide(L)'
;MAVFMDDQTETLLRLHIADPTTAEGGPLLSYDDLFALYRGADGSLPRTVAAALRTIAASEVLVSKKIRTQDLQTDGPAVAAELRALAREWDAKADALEGVGEGFIGYIPGPGTATGRYEGEEGRAWWG
;
A
#
# COMPACT_ATOMS: atom_id res chain seq x y z
N MET A 1 -9.48 -8.55 -22.99
CA MET A 1 -10.24 -7.29 -22.81
C MET A 1 -9.22 -6.18 -22.63
N ALA A 2 -9.33 -5.06 -23.34
CA ALA A 2 -8.38 -3.96 -23.15
C ALA A 2 -8.69 -3.26 -21.81
N VAL A 3 -7.66 -3.09 -20.96
CA VAL A 3 -7.75 -2.36 -19.69
C VAL A 3 -7.61 -0.88 -19.99
N PHE A 4 -8.61 -0.10 -19.61
CA PHE A 4 -8.63 1.36 -19.75
C PHE A 4 -8.72 2.00 -18.37
N MET A 5 -7.94 3.06 -18.16
CA MET A 5 -8.00 3.88 -16.94
C MET A 5 -8.76 5.15 -17.28
N ASP A 6 -9.97 5.27 -16.76
CA ASP A 6 -10.76 6.48 -16.91
C ASP A 6 -10.25 7.60 -15.98
N ASP A 7 -10.72 8.82 -16.23
CA ASP A 7 -10.33 10.04 -15.51
C ASP A 7 -10.66 9.99 -14.00
N GLN A 8 -11.76 9.32 -13.62
CA GLN A 8 -12.12 9.16 -12.21
C GLN A 8 -11.19 8.18 -11.50
N THR A 9 -10.83 7.08 -12.18
CA THR A 9 -9.83 6.12 -11.70
C THR A 9 -8.47 6.80 -11.52
N GLU A 10 -8.01 7.61 -12.47
CA GLU A 10 -6.79 8.41 -12.32
C GLU A 10 -6.89 9.36 -11.11
N THR A 11 -7.99 10.09 -11.00
CA THR A 11 -8.21 11.05 -9.90
C THR A 11 -8.14 10.37 -8.53
N LEU A 12 -8.78 9.20 -8.40
CA LEU A 12 -8.74 8.40 -7.16
C LEU A 12 -7.34 7.84 -6.87
N LEU A 13 -6.62 7.38 -7.89
CA LEU A 13 -5.23 6.95 -7.73
C LEU A 13 -4.38 8.06 -7.13
N ARG A 14 -4.40 9.24 -7.76
CA ARG A 14 -3.63 10.42 -7.31
C ARG A 14 -3.97 10.82 -5.89
N LEU A 15 -5.26 10.80 -5.53
CA LEU A 15 -5.71 11.10 -4.18
C LEU A 15 -5.12 10.11 -3.16
N HIS A 16 -5.15 8.81 -3.44
CA HIS A 16 -4.72 7.77 -2.51
C HIS A 16 -3.20 7.66 -2.36
N ILE A 17 -2.42 8.10 -3.35
CA ILE A 17 -0.97 8.17 -3.27
C ILE A 17 -0.44 9.55 -2.85
N ALA A 18 -1.35 10.49 -2.56
CA ALA A 18 -1.04 11.88 -2.25
C ALA A 18 -0.16 12.57 -3.30
N ASP A 19 -0.45 12.33 -4.58
CA ASP A 19 0.29 12.87 -5.73
C ASP A 19 -0.60 13.75 -6.62
N PRO A 20 -1.01 14.94 -6.14
CA PRO A 20 -1.93 15.80 -6.86
C PRO A 20 -1.28 16.42 -8.10
N THR A 21 -2.07 16.61 -9.16
CA THR A 21 -1.60 17.29 -10.38
C THR A 21 -1.20 18.75 -10.17
N THR A 22 -1.61 19.35 -9.05
CA THR A 22 -1.32 20.74 -8.66
C THR A 22 -0.03 20.91 -7.86
N ALA A 23 0.74 19.84 -7.63
CA ALA A 23 2.00 19.92 -6.90
C ALA A 23 3.01 20.86 -7.61
N GLU A 24 3.79 21.59 -6.81
CA GLU A 24 4.88 22.43 -7.33
C GLU A 24 5.98 21.52 -7.89
N GLY A 25 6.16 21.54 -9.21
CA GLY A 25 7.02 20.59 -9.94
C GLY A 25 6.26 19.50 -10.71
N GLY A 26 4.93 19.46 -10.58
CA GLY A 26 4.08 18.44 -11.18
C GLY A 26 4.03 17.15 -10.35
N PRO A 27 3.23 16.17 -10.78
CA PRO A 27 3.09 14.91 -10.06
C PRO A 27 4.37 14.06 -10.12
N LEU A 28 4.62 13.32 -9.04
CA LEU A 28 5.72 12.36 -8.88
C LEU A 28 5.62 11.22 -9.88
N LEU A 29 4.40 10.75 -10.17
CA LEU A 29 4.10 9.74 -11.17
C LEU A 29 3.31 10.37 -12.32
N SER A 30 3.82 10.18 -13.53
CA SER A 30 3.14 10.63 -14.74
C SER A 30 1.87 9.80 -15.00
N TYR A 31 1.01 10.26 -15.91
CA TYR A 31 -0.12 9.47 -16.38
C TYR A 31 0.32 8.10 -16.91
N ASP A 32 1.39 8.06 -17.71
CA ASP A 32 1.88 6.84 -18.32
C ASP A 32 2.40 5.85 -17.27
N ASP A 33 3.04 6.35 -16.20
CA ASP A 33 3.47 5.52 -15.06
C ASP A 33 2.26 4.91 -14.35
N LEU A 34 1.26 5.73 -14.01
CA LEU A 34 0.04 5.27 -13.36
C LEU A 34 -0.71 4.25 -14.23
N PHE A 35 -0.81 4.50 -15.53
CA PHE A 35 -1.48 3.60 -16.46
C PHE A 35 -0.71 2.27 -16.63
N ALA A 36 0.62 2.30 -16.65
CA ALA A 36 1.44 1.10 -16.68
C ALA A 36 1.24 0.24 -15.42
N LEU A 37 1.23 0.87 -14.25
CA LEU A 37 0.94 0.19 -12.97
C LEU A 37 -0.47 -0.37 -12.96
N TYR A 38 -1.45 0.39 -13.44
CA TYR A 38 -2.86 -0.02 -13.50
C TYR A 38 -3.06 -1.23 -14.40
N ARG A 39 -2.41 -1.24 -15.56
CA ARG A 39 -2.41 -2.41 -16.46
C ARG A 39 -1.72 -3.61 -15.83
N GLY A 40 -0.58 -3.41 -15.18
CA GLY A 40 0.16 -4.49 -14.50
C GLY A 40 -0.60 -5.08 -13.31
N ALA A 41 -1.56 -4.33 -12.76
CA ALA A 41 -2.47 -4.76 -11.71
C ALA A 41 -3.82 -5.27 -12.26
N ASP A 42 -3.92 -5.58 -13.55
CA ASP A 42 -5.14 -6.05 -14.22
C ASP A 42 -6.36 -5.13 -14.03
N GLY A 43 -6.14 -3.83 -13.86
CA GLY A 43 -7.18 -2.84 -13.60
C GLY A 43 -7.66 -2.78 -12.14
N SER A 44 -6.97 -3.46 -11.22
CA SER A 44 -7.29 -3.38 -9.79
C SER A 44 -6.78 -2.07 -9.19
N LEU A 45 -7.69 -1.16 -8.87
CA LEU A 45 -7.36 0.12 -8.21
C LEU A 45 -6.54 -0.09 -6.92
N PRO A 46 -6.94 -0.97 -5.97
CA PRO A 46 -6.17 -1.19 -4.74
C PRO A 46 -4.73 -1.68 -4.98
N ARG A 47 -4.54 -2.65 -5.88
CA ARG A 47 -3.21 -3.17 -6.22
C ARG A 47 -2.36 -2.11 -6.91
N THR A 48 -2.99 -1.26 -7.72
CA THR A 48 -2.31 -0.14 -8.39
C THR A 48 -1.81 0.90 -7.38
N VAL A 49 -2.65 1.27 -6.40
CA VAL A 49 -2.25 2.18 -5.30
C VAL A 49 -1.06 1.59 -4.54
N ALA A 50 -1.14 0.30 -4.18
CA ALA A 50 -0.05 -0.39 -3.48
C ALA A 50 1.26 -0.37 -4.29
N ALA A 51 1.19 -0.62 -5.60
CA ALA A 51 2.35 -0.58 -6.47
C ALA A 51 2.94 0.83 -6.61
N ALA A 52 2.10 1.85 -6.76
CA ALA A 52 2.52 3.25 -6.84
C ALA A 52 3.22 3.72 -5.56
N LEU A 53 2.65 3.41 -4.39
CA LEU A 53 3.28 3.71 -3.09
C LEU A 53 4.66 3.06 -2.95
N ARG A 54 4.85 1.82 -3.44
CA ARG A 54 6.16 1.15 -3.46
C ARG A 54 7.15 1.85 -4.38
N THR A 55 6.70 2.31 -5.55
CA THR A 55 7.54 3.07 -6.50
C THR A 55 8.03 4.37 -5.86
N ILE A 56 7.14 5.14 -5.22
CA ILE A 56 7.50 6.37 -4.50
C ILE A 56 8.47 6.06 -3.36
N ALA A 57 8.20 5.01 -2.56
CA ALA A 57 9.09 4.60 -1.48
C ALA A 57 10.50 4.18 -1.97
N ALA A 58 10.60 3.61 -3.16
CA ALA A 58 11.89 3.27 -3.77
C ALA A 58 12.66 4.54 -4.15
N SER A 59 11.98 5.54 -4.74
CA SER A 59 12.55 6.85 -5.06
C SER A 59 13.06 7.55 -3.80
N GLU A 60 12.31 7.54 -2.70
CA GLU A 60 12.74 8.13 -1.42
C GLU A 60 14.02 7.49 -0.86
N VAL A 61 14.15 6.16 -0.95
CA VAL A 61 15.37 5.47 -0.52
C VAL A 61 16.56 5.85 -1.41
N LEU A 62 16.37 5.97 -2.72
CA LEU A 62 17.44 6.37 -3.65
C LEU A 62 17.86 7.83 -3.42
N VAL A 63 16.90 8.72 -3.18
CA VAL A 63 17.15 10.13 -2.82
C VAL A 63 17.92 10.22 -1.50
N SER A 64 17.48 9.52 -0.46
CA SER A 64 18.21 9.50 0.82
C SER A 64 19.63 8.96 0.67
N LYS A 65 19.84 7.90 -0.13
CA LYS A 65 21.20 7.39 -0.42
C LYS A 65 22.07 8.43 -1.12
N LYS A 66 21.52 9.23 -2.04
CA LYS A 66 22.22 10.34 -2.69
C LYS A 66 22.50 11.48 -1.70
N ILE A 67 21.55 11.85 -0.85
CA ILE A 67 21.70 12.92 0.15
C ILE A 67 22.62 12.52 1.31
N ARG A 68 22.76 11.24 1.67
CA ARG A 68 23.84 10.83 2.60
C ARG A 68 25.25 11.16 2.09
N THR A 69 25.40 11.48 0.81
CA THR A 69 26.65 12.00 0.24
C THR A 69 26.71 13.54 0.17
N GLN A 70 25.60 14.25 0.44
CA GLN A 70 25.45 15.70 0.44
C GLN A 70 24.53 16.12 1.60
N ASP A 71 25.09 16.59 2.72
CA ASP A 71 24.39 16.88 3.99
C ASP A 71 23.05 17.65 3.83
N LEU A 72 21.93 16.94 3.96
CA LEU A 72 20.60 17.51 4.22
C LEU A 72 19.75 16.55 5.07
N GLN A 73 18.96 17.10 6.00
CA GLN A 73 18.19 16.36 7.01
C GLN A 73 16.80 15.92 6.50
N THR A 74 16.71 14.83 5.74
CA THR A 74 15.44 14.12 5.55
C THR A 74 15.61 12.62 5.82
N ASP A 75 14.79 12.07 6.73
CA ASP A 75 14.77 10.62 7.03
C ASP A 75 13.95 9.86 5.98
N GLY A 76 14.42 9.89 4.73
CA GLY A 76 13.82 9.15 3.63
C GLY A 76 13.65 7.64 3.90
N PRO A 77 14.52 6.95 4.66
CA PRO A 77 14.30 5.56 5.07
C PRO A 77 13.06 5.37 5.94
N ALA A 78 12.80 6.25 6.91
CA ALA A 78 11.59 6.20 7.73
C ALA A 78 10.34 6.46 6.88
N VAL A 79 10.35 7.50 6.03
CA VAL A 79 9.23 7.78 5.10
C VAL A 79 8.94 6.59 4.19
N ALA A 80 9.99 5.98 3.64
CA ALA A 80 9.85 4.81 2.78
C ALA A 80 9.36 3.55 3.54
N ALA A 81 9.57 3.45 4.85
CA ALA A 81 9.03 2.36 5.65
C ALA A 81 7.51 2.52 5.84
N GLU A 82 7.05 3.73 6.14
CA GLU A 82 5.63 4.07 6.25
C GLU A 82 4.88 3.87 4.94
N LEU A 83 5.43 4.34 3.82
CA LEU A 83 4.83 4.13 2.49
C LEU A 83 4.70 2.64 2.14
N ARG A 84 5.67 1.81 2.53
CA ARG A 84 5.59 0.35 2.37
C ARG A 84 4.56 -0.29 3.31
N ALA A 85 4.31 0.28 4.48
CA ALA A 85 3.25 -0.18 5.39
C ALA A 85 1.88 0.09 4.77
N LEU A 86 1.63 1.31 4.30
CA LEU A 86 0.41 1.67 3.58
C LEU A 86 0.20 0.78 2.35
N ALA A 87 1.26 0.50 1.58
CA ALA A 87 1.17 -0.41 0.44
C ALA A 87 0.75 -1.84 0.81
N ARG A 88 1.07 -2.32 2.02
CA ARG A 88 0.60 -3.64 2.50
C ARG A 88 -0.88 -3.62 2.88
N GLU A 89 -1.35 -2.52 3.46
CA GLU A 89 -2.78 -2.35 3.77
C GLU A 89 -3.64 -2.35 2.50
N TRP A 90 -3.16 -1.71 1.44
CA TRP A 90 -3.84 -1.71 0.14
C TRP A 90 -3.85 -3.08 -0.55
N ASP A 91 -2.76 -3.86 -0.44
CA ASP A 91 -2.75 -5.26 -0.89
C ASP A 91 -3.76 -6.09 -0.09
N ALA A 92 -3.80 -5.95 1.24
CA ALA A 92 -4.77 -6.65 2.07
C ALA A 92 -6.22 -6.27 1.72
N LYS A 93 -6.47 -5.00 1.37
CA LYS A 93 -7.77 -4.55 0.86
C LYS A 93 -8.09 -5.18 -0.50
N ALA A 94 -7.11 -5.31 -1.39
CA ALA A 94 -7.29 -5.99 -2.67
C ALA A 94 -7.66 -7.46 -2.46
N ASP A 95 -6.90 -8.16 -1.61
CA ASP A 95 -7.13 -9.56 -1.28
C ASP A 95 -8.51 -9.75 -0.64
N ALA A 96 -8.91 -8.83 0.24
CA ALA A 96 -10.25 -8.83 0.81
C ALA A 96 -11.33 -8.71 -0.28
N LEU A 97 -11.19 -7.77 -1.23
CA LEU A 97 -12.14 -7.54 -2.34
C LEU A 97 -12.21 -8.74 -3.30
N GLU A 98 -11.06 -9.36 -3.59
CA GLU A 98 -10.96 -10.58 -4.40
C GLU A 98 -11.54 -11.79 -3.65
N GLY A 99 -11.38 -11.81 -2.32
CA GLY A 99 -11.82 -12.88 -1.42
C GLY A 99 -13.29 -12.82 -0.96
N VAL A 100 -14.04 -11.73 -1.20
CA VAL A 100 -15.49 -11.65 -0.87
C VAL A 100 -16.34 -12.62 -1.71
N GLY A 101 -15.73 -13.47 -2.54
CA GLY A 101 -16.35 -14.67 -3.08
C GLY A 101 -16.76 -15.70 -2.00
N GLU A 102 -16.09 -15.77 -0.85
CA GLU A 102 -16.47 -16.66 0.26
C GLU A 102 -16.16 -16.05 1.65
N GLY A 103 -17.21 -15.75 2.43
CA GLY A 103 -17.16 -15.73 3.90
C GLY A 103 -16.24 -14.69 4.59
N PHE A 104 -16.70 -13.44 4.68
CA PHE A 104 -16.09 -12.38 5.49
C PHE A 104 -16.16 -12.66 7.01
N ILE A 105 -15.00 -12.69 7.71
CA ILE A 105 -14.65 -12.02 8.99
C ILE A 105 -13.11 -11.90 9.01
N GLY A 106 -12.56 -10.69 8.86
CA GLY A 106 -11.11 -10.45 8.82
C GLY A 106 -10.61 -9.58 9.98
N TYR A 107 -9.98 -10.20 10.95
CA TYR A 107 -9.26 -9.61 12.09
C TYR A 107 -8.13 -8.66 11.63
N ILE A 108 -8.01 -7.48 12.27
CA ILE A 108 -6.88 -6.54 12.09
C ILE A 108 -5.90 -6.72 13.28
N PRO A 109 -4.74 -7.37 13.13
CA PRO A 109 -3.69 -7.28 14.13
C PRO A 109 -2.91 -5.97 13.95
N GLY A 110 -3.04 -5.07 14.92
CA GLY A 110 -2.13 -3.94 15.07
C GLY A 110 -0.68 -4.41 15.33
N PRO A 111 0.33 -3.59 15.03
CA PRO A 111 1.73 -4.00 15.13
C PRO A 111 2.14 -4.09 16.60
N GLY A 112 1.97 -5.26 17.23
CA GLY A 112 2.34 -5.42 18.63
C GLY A 112 2.25 -6.81 19.27
N THR A 113 1.69 -7.83 18.64
CA THR A 113 1.49 -9.13 19.32
C THR A 113 2.06 -10.32 18.54
N ALA A 114 3.38 -10.31 18.36
CA ALA A 114 4.13 -11.54 18.20
C ALA A 114 4.51 -12.08 19.58
N THR A 115 3.58 -12.75 20.27
CA THR A 115 3.93 -13.79 21.25
C THR A 115 2.86 -14.87 21.24
N GLY A 116 3.26 -16.09 20.89
CA GLY A 116 2.40 -17.24 20.86
C GLY A 116 1.84 -17.58 22.24
N ARG A 117 0.52 -17.78 22.27
CA ARG A 117 -0.21 -18.74 23.10
C ARG A 117 -1.62 -18.78 22.53
N TYR A 118 -2.01 -19.92 21.98
CA TYR A 118 -3.39 -20.17 21.59
C TYR A 118 -4.23 -20.21 22.88
N GLU A 119 -4.98 -19.15 23.12
CA GLU A 119 -5.93 -19.01 24.23
C GLU A 119 -7.16 -19.88 23.92
N GLY A 120 -7.04 -21.18 24.15
CA GLY A 120 -8.09 -22.17 23.90
C GLY A 120 -7.99 -23.46 24.73
N GLU A 121 -7.16 -23.49 25.77
CA GLU A 121 -6.97 -24.67 26.65
C GLU A 121 -7.60 -24.50 28.04
N GLU A 122 -8.85 -24.05 28.14
CA GLU A 122 -9.60 -24.10 29.40
C GLU A 122 -11.03 -24.61 29.20
N GLY A 123 -11.13 -25.82 28.64
CA GLY A 123 -12.33 -26.64 28.65
C GLY A 123 -12.14 -27.90 29.49
N ARG A 124 -11.48 -27.79 30.66
CA ARG A 124 -11.32 -28.92 31.58
C ARG A 124 -12.17 -28.70 32.83
N ALA A 125 -13.13 -29.61 33.00
CA ALA A 125 -13.68 -30.06 34.27
C ALA A 125 -14.58 -29.10 35.06
N TRP A 126 -15.78 -28.83 34.56
CA TRP A 126 -16.96 -28.58 35.40
C TRP A 126 -18.18 -29.24 34.74
N TRP A 127 -18.89 -30.09 35.51
CA TRP A 127 -20.12 -30.86 35.20
C TRP A 127 -19.94 -32.28 34.62
N GLY A 128 -19.93 -33.29 35.52
CA GLY A 128 -20.20 -34.70 35.21
C GLY A 128 -19.28 -35.68 35.90
#